data_AF-X1EBC9-F1
#
_entry.id   AF-X1EBC9-F1
#
_cell.length_a   1.000
_cell.length_b   1.000
_cell.length_c   1.000
_cell.angle_alpha   90.00
_cell.angle_beta   90.00
_cell.angle_gamma   90.00
#
_symmetry.space_group_name_H-M   'P 1'
#
loop_
_entity.id
_entity.type
_entity.pdbx_description
1 polymer ?
#
loop_
_entity_poly.entity_id
_entity_poly.type
_entity_poly.pdbx_seq_one_letter_code
_entity_poly.pdbx_strand_id
1 'polypeptide(L)'
;MIDEEQPGEVNSEEMVERKLELCSTLAKYASAVLLDPIFGAAQCISHRVLPSNTGLLVSIEASGYSGQKEHRLTKLLDEWSVEK
;
A
#
# COMPACT_ATOMS: atom_id res chain seq x y z
N MET A 1 0.87 -4.42 -16.24
CA MET A 1 2.16 -3.74 -15.99
C MET A 1 1.83 -2.28 -15.86
N ILE A 2 2.21 -1.65 -14.76
CA ILE A 2 1.97 -0.21 -14.54
C ILE A 2 2.86 0.55 -15.52
N ASP A 3 2.39 1.69 -16.03
CA ASP A 3 3.18 2.54 -16.92
C ASP A 3 4.45 3.04 -16.21
N GLU A 4 5.61 2.59 -16.70
CA GLU A 4 6.93 2.97 -16.16
C GLU A 4 7.45 4.28 -16.76
N GLU A 5 6.98 4.67 -17.95
CA GLU A 5 7.41 5.89 -18.64
C GLU A 5 6.68 7.13 -18.11
N GLN A 6 5.42 6.96 -17.69
CA GLN A 6 4.56 8.03 -17.16
C GLN A 6 3.94 7.67 -15.79
N PRO A 7 4.76 7.43 -14.74
CA PRO A 7 4.27 6.94 -13.45
C PRO A 7 3.33 7.91 -12.72
N GLY A 8 3.37 9.20 -13.05
CA GLY A 8 2.47 10.21 -12.47
C GLY A 8 1.08 10.26 -13.11
N GLU A 9 0.89 9.62 -14.26
CA GLU A 9 -0.39 9.57 -14.99
C GLU A 9 -1.18 8.28 -14.73
N VAL A 10 -0.61 7.37 -13.94
CA VAL A 10 -1.25 6.11 -13.56
C VAL A 10 -2.49 6.39 -12.72
N ASN A 11 -3.64 5.88 -13.17
CA ASN A 11 -4.89 6.01 -12.44
C ASN A 11 -4.83 5.25 -11.11
N SER A 12 -5.44 5.84 -10.08
CA SER A 12 -5.67 5.23 -8.78
C SER A 12 -6.34 3.84 -8.84
N GLU A 13 -7.29 3.64 -9.76
CA GLU A 13 -7.97 2.35 -9.93
C GLU A 13 -7.00 1.27 -10.40
N GLU A 14 -6.10 1.61 -11.34
CA GLU A 14 -5.08 0.67 -11.79
C GLU A 14 -4.14 0.28 -10.64
N MET A 15 -3.73 1.24 -9.81
CA MET A 15 -2.91 0.95 -8.62
C MET A 15 -3.60 -0.03 -7.66
N VAL A 16 -4.91 0.14 -7.45
CA VAL A 16 -5.72 -0.76 -6.62
C VAL A 16 -5.81 -2.15 -7.25
N GLU A 17 -6.15 -2.25 -8.53
CA GLU A 17 -6.29 -3.53 -9.25
C GLU A 17 -5.00 -4.35 -9.18
N ARG A 18 -3.84 -3.72 -9.38
CA ARG A 18 -2.54 -4.38 -9.29
C ARG A 18 -2.24 -4.89 -7.88
N LYS A 19 -2.57 -4.12 -6.84
CA LYS A 19 -2.39 -4.56 -5.46
C LYS A 19 -3.28 -5.75 -5.13
N LEU A 20 -4.54 -5.75 -5.60
CA LEU A 20 -5.47 -6.88 -5.44
C LEU A 20 -4.97 -8.14 -6.16
N GLU A 21 -4.48 -7.99 -7.40
CA GLU A 21 -3.90 -9.07 -8.19
C GLU A 21 -2.71 -9.72 -7.46
N LEU A 22 -1.78 -8.91 -6.97
CA LEU A 22 -0.61 -9.39 -6.22
C LEU A 22 -1.02 -10.08 -4.92
N CYS A 23 -1.92 -9.49 -4.15
CA CYS A 23 -2.37 -10.05 -2.88
C CYS A 23 -3.11 -11.39 -3.09
N SER A 24 -4.05 -11.45 -4.03
CA SER A 24 -4.80 -12.68 -4.33
C SER A 24 -3.90 -13.84 -4.78
N THR A 25 -2.79 -13.51 -5.46
CA THR A 25 -1.86 -14.52 -5.99
C THR A 25 -0.83 -14.97 -4.97
N LEU A 26 -0.23 -14.02 -4.24
CA LEU A 26 1.00 -14.24 -3.47
C LEU A 26 0.79 -14.29 -1.96
N ALA A 27 -0.27 -13.69 -1.41
CA ALA A 27 -0.44 -13.55 0.03
C ALA A 27 -0.45 -14.91 0.77
N LYS A 28 -0.97 -15.97 0.14
CA LYS A 28 -0.99 -17.33 0.71
C LYS A 28 0.39 -17.96 0.95
N TYR A 29 1.43 -17.39 0.36
CA TYR A 29 2.81 -17.84 0.53
C TYR A 29 3.59 -16.96 1.51
N ALA A 30 2.98 -15.90 2.06
CA ALA A 30 3.59 -15.00 3.01
C ALA A 30 2.93 -15.15 4.39
N SER A 31 3.71 -14.97 5.46
CA SER A 31 3.17 -14.87 6.82
C SER A 31 2.37 -13.59 7.04
N ALA A 32 2.71 -12.52 6.32
CA ALA A 32 1.99 -11.25 6.34
C ALA A 32 2.26 -10.43 5.07
N VAL A 33 1.40 -9.44 4.80
CA VAL A 33 1.53 -8.45 3.72
C VAL A 33 1.53 -7.04 4.32
N LEU A 34 2.45 -6.19 3.85
CA LEU A 34 2.47 -4.75 4.15
C LEU A 34 1.79 -3.98 3.01
N LEU A 35 0.75 -3.22 3.34
CA LEU A 35 -0.01 -2.40 2.40
C LEU A 35 -0.06 -0.95 2.86
N ASP A 36 -0.25 -0.04 1.91
CA ASP A 36 -0.56 1.35 2.23
C ASP A 36 -2.07 1.52 2.48
N PRO A 37 -2.46 2.52 3.28
CA PRO A 37 -3.85 2.78 3.60
C PRO A 37 -4.67 3.37 2.44
N ILE A 38 -4.02 3.98 1.43
CA ILE A 38 -4.71 4.75 0.37
C ILE A 38 -5.25 3.82 -0.72
N PHE A 39 -4.43 2.88 -1.21
CA PHE A 39 -4.72 2.04 -2.36
C PHE A 39 -4.74 0.54 -2.04
N GLY A 40 -4.31 0.13 -0.84
CA GLY A 40 -4.10 -1.28 -0.51
C GLY A 40 -5.03 -1.83 0.55
N ALA A 41 -4.86 -1.37 1.79
CA ALA A 41 -5.39 -2.05 2.98
C ALA A 41 -6.91 -2.18 2.95
N ALA A 42 -7.63 -1.05 2.80
CA ALA A 42 -9.09 -1.03 2.79
C ALA A 42 -9.67 -1.86 1.63
N GLN A 43 -9.06 -1.74 0.44
CA GLN A 43 -9.50 -2.42 -0.77
C GLN A 43 -9.29 -3.93 -0.65
N CYS A 44 -8.14 -4.38 -0.14
CA CYS A 44 -7.85 -5.80 0.05
C CYS A 44 -8.75 -6.44 1.11
N ILE A 45 -9.07 -5.71 2.19
CA ILE A 45 -10.05 -6.15 3.20
C ILE A 45 -11.44 -6.27 2.57
N SER A 46 -11.91 -5.22 1.88
CA SER A 46 -13.26 -5.19 1.30
C SER A 46 -13.48 -6.28 0.25
N HIS A 47 -12.45 -6.60 -0.55
CA HIS A 47 -12.51 -7.66 -1.57
C HIS A 47 -12.17 -9.06 -1.02
N ARG A 48 -11.80 -9.18 0.26
CA ARG A 48 -11.44 -10.44 0.92
C ARG A 48 -10.36 -11.23 0.16
N VAL A 49 -9.36 -10.54 -0.39
CA VAL A 49 -8.28 -11.18 -1.16
C VAL A 49 -7.17 -11.76 -0.28
N LEU A 50 -7.09 -11.34 0.99
CA LEU A 50 -6.09 -11.82 1.95
C LEU A 50 -6.56 -13.15 2.58
N PRO A 51 -5.74 -14.20 2.56
CA PRO A 51 -6.02 -15.46 3.24
C PRO A 51 -6.18 -15.28 4.76
N SER A 52 -6.96 -16.15 5.40
CA SER A 52 -7.24 -16.07 6.84
C SER A 52 -6.02 -16.32 7.73
N ASN A 53 -4.96 -16.93 7.19
CA ASN A 53 -3.71 -17.21 7.90
C ASN A 53 -2.57 -16.23 7.56
N THR A 54 -2.86 -15.18 6.79
CA THR A 54 -1.87 -14.15 6.41
C THR A 54 -2.14 -12.88 7.21
N GLY A 55 -1.14 -12.39 7.94
CA GLY A 55 -1.21 -11.12 8.66
C GLY A 55 -1.30 -9.91 7.73
N LEU A 56 -1.87 -8.82 8.22
CA LEU A 56 -1.91 -7.53 7.53
C LEU A 56 -1.15 -6.48 8.36
N LEU A 57 -0.20 -5.80 7.72
CA LEU A 57 0.46 -4.61 8.23
C LEU A 57 0.04 -3.43 7.35
N VAL A 58 -0.14 -2.27 7.96
CA VAL A 58 -0.50 -1.03 7.27
C VAL A 58 0.58 0.02 7.54
N SER A 59 1.09 0.64 6.48
CA SER A 59 2.05 1.75 6.61
C SER A 59 1.34 2.99 7.17
N ILE A 60 2.05 3.82 7.93
CA ILE A 60 1.47 5.04 8.53
C ILE A 60 2.16 6.31 8.04
N GLU A 61 3.28 6.18 7.34
CA GLU A 61 4.02 7.29 6.76
C GLU A 61 3.40 7.78 5.45
N ALA A 62 3.53 9.09 5.21
CA ALA A 62 3.28 9.67 3.90
C ALA A 62 4.40 9.28 2.93
N SER A 63 4.05 9.06 1.66
CA SER A 63 5.02 8.76 0.61
C SER A 63 5.98 9.92 0.38
N GLY A 64 7.26 9.60 0.25
CA GLY A 64 8.32 10.59 0.02
C GLY A 64 8.91 11.15 1.31
N TYR A 65 9.74 12.17 1.16
CA TYR A 65 10.52 12.75 2.26
C TYR A 65 10.67 14.24 2.02
N SER A 66 10.70 15.00 3.11
CA SER A 66 11.12 16.41 3.09
C SER A 66 12.58 16.53 3.52
N GLY A 67 13.19 17.69 3.26
CA GLY A 67 14.58 17.97 3.65
C GLY A 67 15.63 17.60 2.59
N GLN A 68 16.90 17.80 2.93
CA GLN A 68 18.03 17.45 2.05
C GLN A 68 18.31 15.94 2.09
N LYS A 69 19.14 15.46 1.15
CA LYS A 69 19.42 14.03 0.97
C LYS A 69 19.93 13.34 2.24
N GLU A 70 20.70 14.06 3.06
CA GLU A 70 21.27 13.61 4.33
C GLU A 70 20.29 13.78 5.52
N HIS A 71 19.18 14.49 5.31
CA HIS A 71 18.19 14.88 6.33
C HIS A 71 16.77 14.57 5.86
N ARG A 72 16.53 13.30 5.48
CA ARG A 72 15.22 12.84 4.99
C ARG A 72 14.24 12.73 6.15
N LEU A 73 13.36 13.73 6.27
CA LEU A 73 12.30 13.75 7.26
C LEU A 73 11.03 13.18 6.66
N THR A 74 10.58 12.05 7.23
CA THR A 74 9.26 11.47 6.95
C THR A 74 8.19 12.16 7.79
N LYS A 75 6.94 12.05 7.34
CA LYS A 75 5.76 12.52 8.07
C LYS A 75 4.77 11.37 8.18
N LEU A 76 3.96 11.39 9.22
CA LEU A 76 2.78 10.53 9.26
C LEU A 76 1.80 10.99 8.17
N LEU A 77 1.05 10.05 7.62
CA LEU A 77 0.00 10.34 6.66
C LEU A 77 -1.10 11.11 7.36
N ASP A 78 -1.51 12.23 6.76
CA ASP A 78 -2.56 13.08 7.32
C ASP A 78 -3.84 12.27 7.52
N GLU A 79 -4.53 12.53 8.64
CA GLU A 79 -5.75 11.82 9.03
C GLU A 79 -5.58 10.31 9.34
N TRP A 80 -4.36 9.78 9.44
CA TRP A 80 -4.12 8.40 9.89
C TRP A 80 -3.48 8.33 11.28
N SER A 81 -3.93 7.35 12.07
CA SER A 81 -3.43 7.06 13.41
C SER A 81 -3.44 5.56 13.64
N VAL A 82 -2.85 5.08 14.74
CA VAL A 82 -2.86 3.65 15.11
C VAL A 82 -4.28 3.15 15.44
N GLU A 83 -5.21 4.04 15.82
CA GLU A 83 -6.58 3.67 16.17
C GLU A 83 -7.49 3.46 14.95
N LYS A 84 -7.18 4.13 13.83
CA LYS A 84 -7.90 3.97 12.55
C LYS A 84 -7.42 2.72 11.82
#